data_AF-A0AAN0SS71-F1
#
_entry.id   AF-A0AAN0SS71-F1
#
_cell.length_a   1.000
_cell.length_b   1.000
_cell.length_c   1.000
_cell.angle_alpha   90.00
_cell.angle_beta   90.00
_cell.angle_gamma   90.00
#
_symmetry.space_group_name_H-M   'P 1'
#
loop_
_entity.id
_entity.type
_entity.pdbx_description
1 polymer ?
#
loop_
_entity_poly.entity_id
_entity_poly.type
_entity_poly.pdbx_seq_one_letter_code
_entity_poly.pdbx_strand_id
1 'polypeptide(L)'
;MNSLAILKEEKELKERASGQREKILSKLRENGSKGVTNVYFYKHVTRSLGARLSELNERGYGIQTKNLGHGVYKYILISEPLTPGVKFERAEDILMREIEERKFVTASEIKSILQQNGFIISRKGGSKKLKN
;
A
#
# COMPACT_ATOMS: atom_id res chain seq x y z
N MET A 1 22.22 8.38 15.32
CA MET A 1 20.77 8.57 15.58
C MET A 1 20.27 7.36 16.35
N ASN A 2 19.46 7.58 17.40
CA ASN A 2 19.14 6.56 18.40
C ASN A 2 18.12 5.54 17.83
N SER A 3 18.54 4.27 17.68
CA SER A 3 17.73 3.18 17.08
C SER A 3 16.33 3.02 17.73
N LEU A 4 16.24 3.29 19.04
CA LEU A 4 14.98 3.25 19.78
C LEU A 4 13.97 4.32 19.36
N ALA A 5 14.43 5.50 18.92
CA ALA A 5 13.55 6.57 18.47
C ALA A 5 12.92 6.24 17.11
N ILE A 6 13.70 5.64 16.21
CA ILE A 6 13.24 5.20 14.88
C ILE A 6 12.18 4.10 15.03
N LEU A 7 12.44 3.08 15.86
CA LEU A 7 11.49 1.99 16.11
C LEU A 7 10.16 2.49 16.71
N LYS A 8 10.21 3.49 17.59
CA LYS A 8 9.00 4.10 18.17
C LYS A 8 8.20 4.85 17.12
N GLU A 9 8.85 5.68 16.30
CA GLU A 9 8.21 6.44 15.22
C GLU A 9 7.57 5.51 14.19
N GLU A 10 8.28 4.44 13.77
CA GLU A 10 7.75 3.43 12.86
C GLU A 10 6.50 2.73 13.43
N LYS A 11 6.50 2.42 14.72
CA LYS A 11 5.36 1.80 15.40
C LYS A 11 4.15 2.73 15.40
N GLU A 12 4.32 3.99 15.78
CA GLU A 12 3.24 4.99 15.78
C GLU A 12 2.66 5.23 14.37
N LEU A 13 3.50 5.24 13.35
CA LEU A 13 3.09 5.34 11.95
C LEU A 13 2.27 4.12 11.50
N LYS A 14 2.70 2.90 11.87
CA LYS A 14 1.97 1.65 11.58
C LYS A 14 0.60 1.64 12.28
N GLU A 15 0.53 2.04 13.54
CA GLU A 15 -0.72 2.11 14.30
C GLU A 15 -1.69 3.14 13.71
N ARG A 16 -1.21 4.34 13.36
CA ARG A 16 -2.03 5.37 12.71
C ARG A 16 -2.56 4.89 11.36
N ALA A 17 -1.73 4.23 10.56
CA ALA A 17 -2.15 3.66 9.28
C ALA A 17 -3.22 2.57 9.46
N SER A 18 -3.03 1.68 10.44
CA SER A 18 -4.01 0.65 10.80
C SER A 18 -5.35 1.27 11.21
N GLY A 19 -5.33 2.29 12.06
CA GLY A 19 -6.54 3.00 12.50
C GLY A 19 -7.25 3.73 11.36
N GLN A 20 -6.52 4.30 10.40
CA GLN A 20 -7.13 4.91 9.21
C GLN A 20 -7.80 3.87 8.32
N ARG A 21 -7.17 2.70 8.13
CA ARG A 21 -7.73 1.60 7.33
C ARG A 21 -9.06 1.12 7.92
N GLU A 22 -9.09 0.86 9.22
CA GLU A 22 -10.33 0.41 9.87
C GLU A 22 -11.43 1.47 9.80
N LYS A 23 -11.09 2.76 9.95
CA LYS A 23 -12.09 3.83 9.77
C LYS A 23 -12.68 3.86 8.35
N ILE A 24 -11.86 3.61 7.33
CA ILE A 24 -12.34 3.52 5.94
C ILE A 24 -13.28 2.32 5.80
N LEU A 25 -12.85 1.13 6.24
CA LEU A 25 -13.63 -0.10 6.13
C LEU A 25 -14.96 0.01 6.89
N SER A 26 -14.93 0.44 8.15
CA SER A 26 -16.14 0.66 8.95
C SER A 26 -17.11 1.59 8.25
N LYS A 27 -16.62 2.70 7.67
CA LYS A 27 -17.50 3.64 6.98
C LYS A 27 -18.09 3.05 5.70
N LEU A 28 -17.31 2.30 4.93
CA LEU A 28 -17.81 1.62 3.73
C LEU A 28 -18.85 0.56 4.09
N ARG A 29 -18.61 -0.24 5.14
CA ARG A 29 -19.55 -1.25 5.67
C ARG A 29 -20.86 -0.61 6.11
N GLU A 30 -20.80 0.47 6.91
CA GLU A 30 -21.97 1.23 7.37
C GLU A 30 -22.84 1.76 6.21
N ASN A 31 -22.22 2.16 5.10
CA ASN A 31 -22.93 2.75 3.97
C ASN A 31 -23.33 1.71 2.91
N GLY A 32 -22.78 0.49 2.98
CA GLY A 32 -23.05 -0.60 2.04
C GLY A 32 -23.06 -0.13 0.59
N SER A 33 -24.14 -0.45 -0.13
CA SER A 33 -24.34 -0.10 -1.53
C SER A 33 -24.47 1.40 -1.81
N LYS A 34 -24.79 2.23 -0.81
CA LYS A 34 -24.82 3.69 -0.99
C LYS A 34 -23.42 4.22 -1.28
N GLY A 35 -22.40 3.64 -0.65
CA GLY A 35 -21.00 4.03 -0.77
C GLY A 35 -20.66 5.35 -0.09
N VAL A 36 -19.39 5.74 -0.15
CA VAL A 36 -18.85 6.93 0.52
C VAL A 36 -17.97 7.72 -0.45
N THR A 37 -18.02 9.05 -0.43
CA THR A 37 -17.26 9.88 -1.37
C THR A 37 -15.83 10.15 -0.89
N ASN A 38 -14.91 10.40 -1.84
CA ASN A 38 -13.57 10.91 -1.53
C ASN A 38 -13.61 12.19 -0.68
N VAL A 39 -14.58 13.08 -0.92
CA VAL A 39 -14.77 14.31 -0.15
C VAL A 39 -14.97 14.01 1.33
N TYR A 40 -15.80 13.02 1.67
CA TYR A 40 -15.98 12.61 3.06
C TYR A 40 -14.68 12.09 3.68
N PHE A 41 -13.99 11.18 2.99
CA PHE A 41 -12.75 10.60 3.52
C PHE A 41 -11.65 11.64 3.71
N TYR A 42 -11.49 12.58 2.77
CA TYR A 42 -10.50 13.65 2.90
C TYR A 42 -10.79 14.58 4.07
N LYS A 43 -12.07 14.86 4.35
CA LYS A 43 -12.48 15.73 5.45
C LYS A 43 -12.38 15.05 6.81
N HIS A 44 -12.65 13.74 6.90
CA HIS A 44 -12.88 13.08 8.19
C HIS A 44 -11.92 11.94 8.53
N VAL A 45 -11.18 11.38 7.56
CA VAL A 45 -10.41 10.15 7.76
C VAL A 45 -8.95 10.28 7.37
N THR A 46 -8.65 10.58 6.11
CA THR A 46 -7.28 10.65 5.60
C THR A 46 -7.17 11.45 4.31
N ARG A 47 -6.10 12.22 4.16
CA ARG A 47 -5.74 12.91 2.91
C ARG A 47 -5.13 12.00 1.86
N SER A 48 -4.64 10.83 2.27
CA SER A 48 -3.95 9.86 1.39
C SER A 48 -4.85 8.69 1.01
N LEU A 49 -6.12 8.98 0.67
CA LEU A 49 -7.13 7.96 0.39
C LEU A 49 -6.69 6.97 -0.70
N GLY A 50 -6.09 7.46 -1.79
CA GLY A 50 -5.63 6.60 -2.89
C GLY A 50 -4.65 5.51 -2.41
N ALA A 51 -3.66 5.89 -1.59
CA ALA A 51 -2.71 4.93 -1.03
C ALA A 51 -3.39 3.88 -0.12
N ARG A 52 -4.41 4.29 0.66
CA ARG A 52 -5.15 3.38 1.53
C ARG A 52 -6.07 2.44 0.76
N LEU A 53 -6.67 2.91 -0.34
CA LEU A 53 -7.47 2.07 -1.22
C LEU A 53 -6.60 1.06 -1.98
N SER A 54 -5.40 1.46 -2.42
CA SER A 54 -4.42 0.53 -2.99
C SER A 54 -4.02 -0.55 -1.98
N GLU A 55 -3.70 -0.17 -0.75
CA GLU A 55 -3.39 -1.14 0.31
C GLU A 55 -4.56 -2.10 0.59
N LEU A 56 -5.80 -1.59 0.63
CA LEU A 56 -6.98 -2.43 0.83
C LEU A 56 -7.16 -3.42 -0.34
N ASN A 57 -6.95 -2.98 -1.57
CA ASN A 57 -7.00 -3.86 -2.73
C ASN A 57 -5.91 -4.95 -2.68
N GLU A 58 -4.67 -4.59 -2.35
CA GLU A 58 -3.57 -5.56 -2.14
C GLU A 58 -3.90 -6.59 -1.06
N ARG A 59 -4.69 -6.21 -0.04
CA ARG A 59 -5.14 -7.10 1.03
C ARG A 59 -6.36 -7.94 0.65
N GLY A 60 -6.88 -7.82 -0.56
CA GLY A 60 -8.00 -8.62 -1.08
C GLY A 60 -9.38 -8.00 -0.92
N TYR A 61 -9.49 -6.73 -0.51
CA TYR A 61 -10.79 -6.04 -0.45
C TYR A 61 -11.24 -5.59 -1.84
N GLY A 62 -12.44 -5.97 -2.23
CA GLY A 62 -13.06 -5.45 -3.44
C GLY A 62 -13.71 -4.10 -3.17
N ILE A 63 -13.15 -3.03 -3.72
CA ILE A 63 -13.72 -1.68 -3.63
C ILE A 63 -14.04 -1.16 -5.03
N GLN A 64 -15.33 -1.05 -5.33
CA GLN A 64 -15.79 -0.43 -6.56
C GLN A 64 -15.65 1.09 -6.45
N THR A 65 -15.14 1.72 -7.51
CA THR A 65 -15.04 3.18 -7.64
C THR A 65 -15.98 3.66 -8.74
N LYS A 66 -16.85 4.61 -8.42
CA LYS A 66 -17.75 5.27 -9.37
C LYS A 66 -17.43 6.76 -9.45
N ASN A 67 -17.10 7.25 -10.63
CA ASN A 67 -16.93 8.67 -10.89
C ASN A 67 -18.32 9.35 -10.90
N LEU A 68 -18.48 10.41 -10.10
CA LEU A 68 -19.71 11.22 -10.05
C LEU A 68 -19.56 12.56 -10.80
N GLY A 69 -18.42 12.81 -11.43
CA GLY A 69 -18.07 14.07 -12.08
C GLY A 69 -17.28 15.01 -11.17
N HIS A 70 -16.65 16.03 -11.77
CA HIS A 70 -15.95 17.12 -11.07
C HIS A 70 -14.92 16.67 -10.01
N GLY A 71 -14.23 15.55 -10.24
CA GLY A 71 -13.25 15.01 -9.30
C GLY A 71 -13.86 14.38 -8.05
N VAL A 72 -15.17 14.17 -8.01
CA VAL A 72 -15.87 13.45 -6.94
C VAL A 72 -15.98 11.98 -7.32
N TYR A 73 -15.49 11.13 -6.44
CA TYR A 73 -15.52 9.68 -6.59
C TYR A 73 -16.24 9.05 -5.43
N LYS A 74 -17.04 8.03 -5.72
CA LYS A 74 -17.78 7.24 -4.73
C LYS A 74 -17.20 5.84 -4.66
N TYR A 75 -16.93 5.38 -3.45
CA TYR A 75 -16.36 4.07 -3.16
C TYR A 75 -17.39 3.19 -2.50
N ILE A 76 -17.52 1.95 -2.97
CA ILE A 76 -18.46 0.96 -2.46
C ILE A 76 -17.67 -0.31 -2.15
N LEU A 77 -17.81 -0.85 -0.94
CA LEU A 77 -17.25 -2.14 -0.59
C LEU A 77 -18.14 -3.24 -1.19
N ILE A 78 -17.58 -4.03 -2.10
CA ILE A 78 -18.30 -5.07 -2.84
C ILE A 78 -17.94 -6.49 -2.35
N SER A 79 -16.74 -6.66 -1.78
CA SER A 79 -16.31 -7.94 -1.20
C SER A 79 -15.26 -7.74 -0.13
N GLU A 80 -15.25 -8.67 0.84
CA GLU A 80 -14.22 -8.75 1.87
C GLU A 80 -13.53 -10.13 1.80
N PRO A 81 -12.22 -10.19 1.98
CA PRO A 81 -11.51 -11.46 2.06
C PRO A 81 -11.83 -12.15 3.40
N LEU A 82 -11.89 -13.49 3.40
CA LEU A 82 -12.03 -14.27 4.65
C LEU A 82 -10.87 -14.02 5.61
N THR A 83 -9.67 -13.77 5.07
CA THR A 83 -8.49 -13.38 5.82
C THR A 83 -7.77 -12.29 5.04
N PRO A 84 -7.58 -11.08 5.61
CA PRO A 84 -6.88 -10.01 4.92
C PRO A 84 -5.47 -10.43 4.52
N GLY A 85 -5.10 -10.16 3.28
CA GLY A 85 -3.75 -10.40 2.78
C GLY A 85 -2.70 -9.63 3.59
N VAL A 86 -1.47 -10.14 3.58
CA VAL A 86 -0.32 -9.43 4.12
C VAL A 86 0.11 -8.40 3.08
N LYS A 87 0.52 -7.22 3.55
CA LYS A 87 1.11 -6.21 2.67
C LYS A 87 2.36 -6.81 2.02
N PHE A 88 2.53 -6.63 0.71
CA PHE A 88 3.75 -7.03 0.03
C PHE A 88 4.97 -6.34 0.69
N GLU A 89 6.00 -7.13 0.98
CA GLU A 89 7.29 -6.59 1.41
C GLU A 89 7.90 -5.76 0.27
N ARG A 90 8.67 -4.72 0.62
CA ARG A 90 9.36 -3.94 -0.41
C ARG A 90 10.53 -4.76 -0.94
N ALA A 91 10.83 -4.59 -2.22
CA ALA A 91 12.02 -5.18 -2.84
C ALA A 91 13.31 -4.86 -2.06
N GLU A 92 13.43 -3.64 -1.55
CA GLU A 92 14.56 -3.19 -0.72
C GLU A 92 14.69 -4.02 0.57
N ASP A 93 13.59 -4.20 1.31
CA ASP A 93 13.60 -4.94 2.57
C ASP A 93 14.00 -6.41 2.35
N ILE A 94 13.48 -7.02 1.28
CA ILE A 94 13.82 -8.39 0.89
C ILE A 94 15.31 -8.50 0.55
N LEU A 95 15.83 -7.59 -0.27
CA LEU A 95 17.23 -7.61 -0.67
C LEU A 95 18.17 -7.37 0.51
N MET A 96 17.85 -6.42 1.39
CA MET A 96 18.66 -6.13 2.57
C MET A 96 18.74 -7.33 3.49
N ARG A 97 17.61 -8.01 3.75
CA ARG A 97 17.58 -9.25 4.52
C ARG A 97 18.47 -10.34 3.89
N GLU A 98 18.36 -10.56 2.58
CA GLU A 98 19.17 -11.57 1.88
C GLU A 98 20.67 -11.24 1.89
N ILE A 99 21.02 -9.95 1.80
CA ILE A 99 22.42 -9.47 1.91
C ILE A 99 22.94 -9.70 3.33
N GLU A 100 22.16 -9.38 4.36
CA GLU A 100 22.54 -9.57 5.76
C GLU A 100 22.73 -11.06 6.10
N GLU A 101 21.84 -11.92 5.62
CA GLU A 101 21.89 -13.37 5.84
C GLU A 101 23.06 -14.03 5.11
N ARG A 102 23.29 -13.68 3.84
CA ARG A 102 24.31 -14.32 3.00
C ARG A 102 25.67 -13.63 3.04
N LYS A 103 25.75 -12.43 3.62
CA LYS A 103 26.89 -11.49 3.63
C LYS A 103 27.35 -10.99 2.25
N PHE A 104 27.09 -11.75 1.19
CA PHE A 104 27.41 -11.43 -0.18
C PHE A 104 26.35 -12.01 -1.12
N VAL A 105 25.97 -11.24 -2.13
CA VAL A 105 25.09 -11.67 -3.22
C VAL A 105 25.57 -11.06 -4.53
N THR A 106 25.59 -11.89 -5.56
CA THR A 106 25.94 -11.50 -6.93
C THR A 106 24.78 -10.77 -7.62
N ALA A 107 25.08 -10.05 -8.70
CA ALA A 107 24.06 -9.37 -9.50
C ALA A 107 23.00 -10.33 -10.09
N SER A 108 23.41 -11.55 -10.46
CA SER A 108 22.50 -12.62 -10.90
C SER A 108 21.56 -13.07 -9.78
N GLU A 109 22.07 -13.19 -8.55
CA GLU A 109 21.25 -13.60 -7.40
C GLU A 109 20.25 -12.52 -7.02
N ILE A 110 20.63 -11.23 -7.05
CA ILE A 110 19.69 -10.12 -6.83
C ILE A 110 18.51 -10.21 -7.80
N LYS A 111 18.78 -10.47 -9.09
CA LYS A 111 17.72 -10.61 -10.09
C LYS A 111 16.81 -11.81 -9.77
N SER A 112 17.39 -12.95 -9.42
CA SER A 112 16.64 -14.17 -9.07
C SER A 112 15.77 -13.99 -7.82
N ILE A 113 16.32 -13.38 -6.76
CA ILE A 113 15.60 -13.07 -5.51
C ILE A 113 14.36 -12.23 -5.81
N LEU A 114 14.52 -11.16 -6.60
CA LEU A 114 13.40 -10.28 -6.93
C LEU A 114 12.34 -11.00 -7.78
N GLN A 115 12.74 -11.79 -8.77
CA GLN A 115 11.81 -12.55 -9.60
C GLN A 115 11.04 -13.61 -8.81
N GLN A 116 11.71 -14.33 -7.91
CA GLN A 116 11.08 -15.31 -7.02
C GLN A 116 10.06 -14.68 -6.06
N ASN A 117 10.26 -13.42 -5.70
CA ASN A 117 9.33 -12.63 -4.89
C ASN A 117 8.29 -11.85 -5.73
N GLY A 118 8.12 -12.18 -7.01
CA GLY A 118 7.07 -11.62 -7.87
C GLY A 118 7.34 -10.20 -8.38
N PHE A 119 8.57 -9.68 -8.26
CA PHE A 119 8.91 -8.37 -8.78
C PHE A 119 9.24 -8.41 -10.27
N ILE A 120 8.69 -7.45 -11.01
CA ILE A 120 9.05 -7.15 -12.38
C ILE A 120 9.88 -5.87 -12.40
N ILE A 121 11.16 -5.98 -12.72
CA ILE A 121 12.07 -4.82 -12.81
C ILE A 121 11.97 -4.24 -14.20
N SER A 122 11.38 -3.05 -14.31
CA SER A 122 11.32 -2.29 -15.55
C SER A 122 11.57 -0.81 -15.29
N ARG A 123 11.94 -0.06 -16.33
CA ARG A 123 11.94 1.40 -16.22
C ARG A 123 10.51 1.89 -16.12
N LYS A 124 10.26 2.82 -15.20
CA LYS A 124 9.00 3.55 -15.16
C LYS A 124 8.77 4.24 -16.51
N GLY A 125 7.59 4.06 -17.10
CA GLY A 125 7.21 4.76 -18.33
C GLY A 125 7.44 6.28 -18.20
N GLY A 126 8.02 6.90 -19.22
CA GLY A 126 8.32 8.34 -19.22
C GLY A 126 9.65 8.74 -18.56
N SER A 127 10.39 7.81 -17.96
CA SER A 127 11.74 8.10 -17.44
C SER A 127 12.80 8.01 -18.56
N LYS A 128 13.13 9.14 -19.19
CA LYS A 128 14.33 9.26 -20.04
C LYS A 128 15.57 9.45 -19.15
N LYS A 129 16.68 8.79 -19.52
CA LYS A 129 18.01 9.07 -18.94
C LYS A 129 18.34 10.54 -19.26
N LEU A 130 18.61 11.35 -18.24
CA LEU A 130 19.48 12.51 -18.44
C LEU A 130 20.85 11.90 -18.81
N LYS A 131 21.29 12.15 -20.05
CA LYS A 131 22.68 11.88 -20.42
C LYS A 131 23.50 12.96 -19.72
N ASN A 132 24.28 12.57 -18.72
CA ASN A 132 25.48 13.34 -18.36
C ASN A 132 26.55 13.05 -19.41
#